data_AF-A0A225V7U0-F1
#
_entry.id   AF-A0A225V7U0-F1
#
_cell.length_a   1.000
_cell.length_b   1.000
_cell.length_c   1.000
_cell.angle_alpha   90.00
_cell.angle_beta   90.00
_cell.angle_gamma   90.00
#
_symmetry.space_group_name_H-M   'P 1'
#
loop_
_entity.id
_entity.type
_entity.pdbx_description
1 polymer ?
#
loop_
_entity_poly.entity_id
_entity_poly.type
_entity_poly.pdbx_seq_one_letter_code
_entity_poly.pdbx_strand_id
1 'polypeptide(L)'
;MTSRNLAGERQSIGGEKRSLRYHGERYDEKEDDDDDEERRYENLFDTKKINAIKASLRRAQNGDDGGLALVEKRFTKWIDQGYTPYNLPSALNAKEYNQLRQKFYSWKYHNHL
;
A
#
# COMPACT_ATOMS: atom_id res chain seq x y z
N MET A 1 25.55 33.54 63.38
CA MET A 1 25.60 34.13 62.03
C MET A 1 25.22 33.06 61.01
N THR A 2 24.44 33.49 60.01
CA THR A 2 24.23 32.87 58.68
C THR A 2 23.32 31.65 58.58
N SER A 3 22.04 31.95 58.32
CA SER A 3 21.04 31.08 57.69
C SER A 3 21.49 30.62 56.30
N ARG A 4 21.06 29.42 55.88
CA ARG A 4 20.90 29.09 54.46
C ARG A 4 19.61 28.31 54.27
N ASN A 5 18.53 29.06 54.06
CA ASN A 5 17.26 28.57 53.55
C ASN A 5 17.51 28.11 52.11
N LEU A 6 17.57 26.80 51.86
CA LEU A 6 17.42 26.24 50.53
C LEU A 6 15.92 26.09 50.26
N ALA A 7 15.33 27.19 49.82
CA ALA A 7 14.01 27.20 49.21
C ALA A 7 14.10 26.37 47.92
N GLY A 8 13.58 25.15 47.97
CA GLY A 8 13.37 24.32 46.80
C GLY A 8 12.36 25.00 45.89
N GLU A 9 12.89 25.65 44.86
CA GLU A 9 12.19 26.35 43.81
C GLU A 9 11.10 25.45 43.20
N ARG A 10 9.83 25.89 43.29
CA ARG A 10 8.72 25.25 42.61
C ARG A 10 8.93 25.38 41.11
N GLN A 11 9.40 24.31 40.47
CA GLN A 11 9.41 24.18 39.01
C GLN A 11 7.97 24.27 38.51
N SER A 12 7.60 25.46 38.05
CA SER A 12 6.37 25.67 37.31
C SER A 12 6.59 25.06 35.93
N ILE A 13 6.29 23.77 35.79
CA ILE A 13 6.24 23.10 34.49
C ILE A 13 4.99 23.62 33.81
N GLY A 14 5.12 24.77 33.17
CA GLY A 14 4.21 25.28 32.14
C GLY A 14 4.31 24.37 30.93
N GLY A 15 3.76 23.16 31.05
CA GLY A 15 3.61 22.24 29.95
C GLY A 15 2.58 22.82 29.00
N GLU A 16 3.06 23.54 28.00
CA GLU A 16 2.31 23.87 26.78
C GLU A 16 1.56 22.61 26.36
N LYS A 17 0.22 22.64 26.46
CA LYS A 17 -0.60 21.51 26.06
C LYS A 17 -0.47 21.38 24.56
N ARG A 18 0.45 20.52 24.11
CA ARG A 18 0.49 20.07 22.71
C ARG A 18 -0.86 19.43 22.43
N SER A 19 -1.74 20.17 21.77
CA SER A 19 -3.03 19.66 21.34
C SER A 19 -2.75 18.54 20.36
N LEU A 20 -2.99 17.31 20.80
CA LEU A 20 -3.05 16.15 19.93
C LEU A 20 -4.21 16.42 18.97
N ARG A 21 -3.87 16.80 17.74
CA ARG A 21 -4.87 16.97 16.69
C ARG A 21 -5.41 15.58 16.38
N TYR A 22 -6.53 15.23 17.00
CA TYR A 22 -7.37 14.15 16.52
C TYR A 22 -7.78 14.54 15.10
N HIS A 23 -7.26 13.81 14.12
CA HIS A 23 -7.83 13.83 12.79
C HIS A 23 -9.21 13.17 12.93
N GLY A 24 -10.24 14.03 13.06
CA GLY A 24 -11.61 13.58 13.02
C GLY A 24 -11.82 12.79 11.74
N GLU A 25 -12.44 11.62 11.89
CA GLU A 25 -12.76 10.70 10.82
C GLU A 25 -13.70 11.39 9.83
N ARG A 26 -13.11 12.10 8.87
CA ARG A 26 -13.65 12.08 7.54
C ARG A 26 -13.43 10.65 7.09
N TYR A 27 -14.52 9.98 6.77
CA TYR A 27 -14.55 8.88 5.81
C TYR A 27 -14.02 9.41 4.48
N ASP A 28 -12.72 9.69 4.45
CA ASP A 28 -11.91 9.67 3.27
C ASP A 28 -11.72 8.18 3.04
N GLU A 29 -12.16 7.71 1.88
CA GLU A 29 -11.89 6.38 1.37
C GLU A 29 -10.39 6.27 1.13
N LYS A 30 -9.64 6.30 2.23
CA LYS A 30 -8.25 5.90 2.29
C LYS A 30 -8.35 4.40 2.08
N GLU A 31 -8.24 3.98 0.83
CA GLU A 31 -7.58 2.71 0.56
C GLU A 31 -6.36 2.73 1.47
N ASP A 32 -6.41 1.87 2.48
CA ASP A 32 -5.35 1.61 3.43
C ASP A 32 -4.21 0.99 2.61
N ASP A 33 -3.58 1.81 1.76
CA ASP A 33 -2.22 1.66 1.26
C ASP A 33 -1.33 2.04 2.45
N ASP A 34 -1.57 1.38 3.60
CA ASP A 34 -0.60 1.16 4.66
C ASP A 34 0.43 0.19 4.05
N ASP A 35 1.09 0.74 3.04
CA ASP A 35 2.30 0.32 2.41
C ASP A 35 3.38 0.62 3.45
N ASP A 36 3.29 -0.11 4.56
CA ASP A 36 4.38 -0.44 5.46
C ASP A 36 5.32 -1.38 4.67
N GLU A 37 5.75 -0.87 3.50
CA GLU A 37 6.61 -1.42 2.45
C GLU A 37 8.05 -1.57 2.98
N GLU A 38 8.25 -1.32 4.28
CA GLU A 38 9.44 -1.60 5.05
C GLU A 38 9.61 -3.11 5.33
N ARG A 39 8.56 -3.93 5.17
CA ARG A 39 8.70 -5.41 5.05
C ARG A 39 9.01 -5.83 3.61
N ARG A 40 10.23 -5.48 3.22
CA ARG A 40 10.94 -5.91 2.03
C ARG A 40 10.60 -7.38 1.66
N TYR A 41 9.98 -7.57 0.49
CA TYR A 41 9.82 -8.85 -0.21
C TYR A 41 8.81 -9.90 0.31
N GLU A 42 7.88 -9.57 1.22
CA GLU A 42 6.85 -10.55 1.59
C GLU A 42 5.79 -10.71 0.47
N ASN A 43 6.07 -11.71 -0.37
CA ASN A 43 5.27 -12.36 -1.39
C ASN A 43 4.44 -11.42 -2.30
N LEU A 44 5.03 -11.00 -3.43
CA LEU A 44 4.34 -10.27 -4.51
C LEU A 44 3.11 -11.02 -5.07
N PHE A 45 3.11 -12.34 -4.91
CA PHE A 45 2.11 -13.26 -5.45
C PHE A 45 1.25 -13.89 -4.36
N ASP A 46 1.16 -13.24 -3.19
CA ASP A 46 0.20 -13.64 -2.17
C ASP A 46 -1.23 -13.60 -2.75
N THR A 47 -2.03 -14.59 -2.39
CA THR A 47 -3.38 -14.79 -2.92
C THR A 47 -4.25 -13.55 -2.70
N LYS A 48 -4.09 -12.84 -1.58
CA LYS A 48 -4.81 -11.57 -1.33
C LYS A 48 -4.45 -10.50 -2.35
N LYS A 49 -3.16 -10.32 -2.64
CA LYS A 49 -2.66 -9.35 -3.63
C LYS A 49 -3.14 -9.70 -5.03
N ILE A 50 -3.10 -10.98 -5.40
CA ILE A 50 -3.62 -11.44 -6.69
C ILE A 50 -5.13 -11.19 -6.82
N ASN A 51 -5.88 -11.45 -5.75
CA ASN A 51 -7.32 -11.19 -5.73
C ASN A 51 -7.64 -9.69 -5.80
N ALA A 52 -6.85 -8.83 -5.16
CA ALA A 52 -6.99 -7.38 -5.28
C ALA A 52 -6.77 -6.88 -6.72
N ILE A 53 -5.79 -7.44 -7.43
CA ILE A 53 -5.57 -7.12 -8.85
C ILE A 53 -6.76 -7.58 -9.70
N LYS A 54 -7.29 -8.80 -9.47
CA LYS A 54 -8.48 -9.31 -10.17
C LYS A 54 -9.72 -8.44 -9.92
N ALA A 55 -9.93 -8.01 -8.68
CA ALA A 55 -11.03 -7.12 -8.32
C ALA A 55 -10.90 -5.78 -9.04
N SER A 56 -9.70 -5.22 -9.07
CA SER A 56 -9.42 -3.93 -9.73
C SER A 56 -9.54 -4.01 -11.25
N LEU A 57 -9.12 -5.11 -11.88
CA LEU A 57 -9.41 -5.39 -13.29
C LEU A 57 -10.91 -5.42 -13.59
N ARG A 58 -11.73 -6.01 -12.70
CA ARG A 58 -13.20 -6.03 -12.85
C ARG A 58 -13.80 -4.63 -12.67
N ARG A 59 -13.30 -3.85 -11.71
CA ARG A 59 -13.71 -2.45 -11.52
C ARG A 59 -13.38 -1.60 -12.75
N ALA A 60 -12.16 -1.73 -13.28
CA ALA A 60 -11.72 -1.04 -14.49
C ALA A 60 -12.59 -1.38 -15.72
N GLN A 61 -13.00 -2.64 -15.87
CA GLN A 61 -13.95 -3.04 -16.93
C GLN A 61 -15.31 -2.35 -16.83
N ASN A 62 -15.70 -1.89 -15.64
CA ASN A 62 -16.94 -1.15 -15.40
C ASN A 62 -16.74 0.38 -15.46
N GLY A 63 -15.57 0.86 -15.86
CA GLY A 63 -15.26 2.30 -16.00
C GLY A 63 -14.68 2.97 -14.76
N ASP A 64 -14.18 2.20 -13.78
CA ASP A 64 -13.44 2.74 -12.63
C ASP A 64 -11.95 2.92 -12.97
N ASP A 65 -11.55 4.17 -13.21
CA ASP A 65 -10.17 4.55 -13.53
C ASP A 65 -9.19 4.23 -12.38
N GLY A 66 -9.64 4.24 -11.11
CA GLY A 66 -8.81 3.90 -9.95
C GLY A 66 -8.40 2.43 -9.96
N GLY A 67 -9.30 1.56 -10.42
CA GLY A 67 -9.01 0.14 -10.63
C GLY A 67 -7.89 -0.10 -11.65
N LEU A 68 -7.85 0.68 -12.72
CA LEU A 68 -6.83 0.55 -13.76
C LEU A 68 -5.45 0.96 -13.26
N ALA A 69 -5.36 2.11 -12.58
CA ALA A 69 -4.10 2.62 -12.02
C ALA A 69 -3.47 1.64 -11.02
N LEU A 70 -4.28 0.99 -10.18
CA LEU A 70 -3.79 -0.02 -9.23
C LEU A 70 -3.21 -1.25 -9.94
N VAL A 71 -3.83 -1.69 -11.04
CA VAL A 71 -3.33 -2.82 -11.83
C VAL A 71 -1.99 -2.47 -12.47
N GLU A 72 -1.87 -1.28 -13.06
CA GLU A 72 -0.60 -0.79 -13.65
C GLU A 72 0.52 -0.68 -12.61
N LYS A 73 0.23 -0.13 -11.41
CA LYS A 73 1.18 -0.07 -10.28
C LYS A 73 1.70 -1.47 -9.95
N ARG A 74 0.82 -2.46 -9.86
CA ARG A 74 1.19 -3.84 -9.51
C ARG A 74 1.97 -4.54 -10.63
N PHE A 75 1.57 -4.37 -11.89
CA PHE A 75 2.29 -4.92 -13.03
C PHE A 75 3.68 -4.31 -13.18
N THR A 76 3.82 -3.00 -12.98
CA THR A 76 5.12 -2.32 -12.96
C THR A 76 6.02 -2.92 -11.87
N LYS A 77 5.49 -3.10 -10.65
CA LYS A 77 6.23 -3.75 -9.56
C LYS A 77 6.67 -5.18 -9.91
N TRP A 78 5.89 -5.92 -10.70
CA TRP A 78 6.31 -7.24 -11.18
C TRP A 78 7.49 -7.14 -12.16
N ILE A 79 7.46 -6.19 -13.09
CA ILE A 79 8.56 -5.93 -14.02
C ILE A 79 9.83 -5.52 -13.27
N ASP A 80 9.72 -4.63 -12.29
CA ASP A 80 10.85 -4.15 -11.47
C ASP A 80 11.53 -5.29 -10.69
N GLN A 81 10.77 -6.33 -10.36
CA GLN A 81 11.30 -7.56 -9.73
C GLN A 81 11.78 -8.61 -10.73
N GLY A 82 11.84 -8.28 -12.03
CA GLY A 82 12.34 -9.17 -13.08
C GLY A 82 11.33 -10.19 -13.59
N TYR A 83 10.05 -10.07 -13.22
CA TYR A 83 9.00 -10.93 -13.75
C TYR A 83 8.55 -10.47 -15.14
N THR A 84 8.13 -11.45 -15.92
CA THR A 84 7.65 -11.36 -17.29
C THR A 84 6.50 -12.35 -17.43
N PRO A 85 5.64 -12.20 -18.45
CA PRO A 85 4.57 -13.15 -18.71
C PRO A 85 5.03 -14.61 -18.87
N TYR A 86 6.32 -14.84 -19.13
CA TYR A 86 6.90 -16.17 -19.39
C TYR A 86 7.56 -16.81 -18.16
N ASN A 87 7.92 -16.04 -17.12
CA ASN A 87 8.60 -16.54 -15.91
C ASN A 87 7.80 -16.22 -14.63
N LEU A 88 6.48 -16.07 -14.73
CA LEU A 88 5.61 -15.91 -13.57
C LEU A 88 5.70 -17.13 -12.65
N PRO A 89 5.55 -16.95 -11.33
CA PRO A 89 5.57 -18.08 -10.38
C PRO A 89 4.45 -19.07 -10.63
N SER A 90 4.69 -20.33 -10.24
CA SER A 90 3.72 -21.42 -10.36
C SER A 90 2.41 -21.16 -9.61
N ALA A 91 2.41 -20.30 -8.58
CA ALA A 91 1.20 -19.82 -7.91
C ALA A 91 0.16 -19.22 -8.88
N LEU A 92 0.62 -18.65 -9.99
CA LEU A 92 -0.24 -18.11 -11.03
C LEU A 92 -0.61 -19.12 -12.12
N ASN A 93 -0.14 -20.38 -12.09
CA ASN A 93 -0.41 -21.35 -13.16
C ASN A 93 -1.85 -21.89 -13.17
N ALA A 94 -2.58 -21.74 -12.06
CA ALA A 94 -3.97 -22.18 -11.98
C ALA A 94 -4.84 -21.51 -13.06
N LYS A 95 -5.83 -22.25 -13.59
CA LYS A 95 -6.72 -21.78 -14.67
C LYS A 95 -7.45 -20.47 -14.31
N GLU A 96 -7.76 -20.27 -13.04
CA GLU A 96 -8.42 -19.06 -12.54
C GLU A 96 -7.61 -17.77 -12.74
N TYR A 97 -6.30 -17.88 -12.95
CA TYR A 97 -5.40 -16.75 -13.19
C TYR A 97 -5.04 -16.57 -14.67
N ASN A 98 -5.59 -17.38 -15.59
CA ASN A 98 -5.30 -17.27 -17.02
C ASN A 98 -5.55 -15.85 -17.56
N GLN A 99 -6.70 -15.26 -17.21
CA GLN A 99 -7.04 -13.90 -17.63
C GLN A 99 -6.06 -12.86 -17.09
N LEU A 100 -5.63 -13.01 -15.84
CA LEU A 100 -4.63 -12.12 -15.24
C LEU A 100 -3.30 -12.20 -15.99
N ARG A 101 -2.83 -13.42 -16.31
CA ARG A 101 -1.59 -13.62 -17.09
C ARG A 101 -1.72 -13.03 -18.49
N GLN A 102 -2.87 -13.18 -19.15
CA GLN A 102 -3.14 -12.58 -20.46
C GLN A 102 -3.16 -11.05 -20.42
N LYS A 103 -3.78 -10.45 -19.39
CA LYS A 103 -3.78 -9.00 -19.20
C LYS A 103 -2.38 -8.47 -18.92
N PHE A 104 -1.58 -9.16 -18.12
CA PHE A 104 -0.19 -8.79 -17.91
C PHE A 104 0.63 -8.87 -19.21
N TYR A 105 0.42 -9.90 -20.03
CA TYR A 105 1.04 -10.01 -21.35
C TYR A 105 0.64 -8.85 -22.27
N SER A 106 -0.66 -8.59 -22.38
CA SER A 106 -1.22 -7.54 -23.22
C SER A 106 -0.72 -6.15 -22.82
N TRP A 107 -0.70 -5.87 -21.52
CA TRP A 107 -0.15 -4.63 -21.00
C TRP A 107 1.34 -4.47 -21.34
N LYS A 108 2.14 -5.50 -21.06
CA LYS A 108 3.60 -5.44 -21.25
C LYS A 108 4.00 -5.23 -22.72
N TYR A 109 3.32 -5.87 -23.66
CA TYR A 109 3.76 -5.88 -25.08
C TYR A 109 2.88 -5.06 -26.02
N HIS A 110 1.66 -4.72 -25.62
CA HIS A 110 0.69 -4.00 -26.45
C HIS A 110 0.13 -2.76 -25.77
N ASN A 111 0.59 -2.42 -24.55
CA ASN A 111 0.13 -1.28 -23.76
C ASN A 111 -1.41 -1.23 -23.64
N HIS A 112 -2.02 -2.40 -23.51
CA HIS A 112 -3.48 -2.57 -23.50
C HIS A 112 -3.91 -3.40 -22.29
N LEU A 113 -4.79 -2.81 -21.47
CA LEU A 113 -5.35 -3.37 -20.24
C LEU A 113 -6.84 -3.65 -20.35
#